data_AF-A0A6F9ABH8-F1
#
_entry.id   AF-A0A6F9ABH8-F1
#
_cell.length_a   1.000
_cell.length_b   1.000
_cell.length_c   1.000
_cell.angle_alpha   90.00
_cell.angle_beta   90.00
_cell.angle_gamma   90.00
#
_symmetry.space_group_name_H-M   'P 1'
#
loop_
_entity.id
_entity.type
_entity.pdbx_description
1 polymer ?
#
loop_
_entity_poly.entity_id
_entity_poly.type
_entity_poly.pdbx_seq_one_letter_code
_entity_poly.pdbx_strand_id
1 'polypeptide(L)'
;MKSNILIGLTVLVVFIAVAQSLTCKQCSVGIFGTCLFPGNMVCDNSTLNCYTGEARFLKLHTRGCLDSNLCGKTITASILGAGVTSSFSCCQTDLCNGASSVQ
;
A
#
# COMPACT_ATOMS: atom_id res chain seq x y z
N MET A 1 31.16 21.65 -51.31
CA MET A 1 31.15 22.18 -49.92
C MET A 1 29.71 22.09 -49.44
N LYS A 2 29.31 21.52 -48.32
CA LYS A 2 30.00 21.00 -47.13
C LYS A 2 28.94 20.10 -46.46
N SER A 3 29.18 18.78 -46.45
CA SER A 3 28.32 17.81 -45.77
C SER A 3 28.55 17.95 -44.28
N ASN A 4 27.56 18.47 -43.54
CA ASN A 4 27.64 18.64 -42.09
C ASN A 4 26.36 18.09 -41.41
N ILE A 5 25.88 16.92 -41.84
CA ILE A 5 24.90 16.15 -41.06
C ILE A 5 25.71 15.19 -40.20
N LEU A 6 26.56 15.76 -39.34
CA LEU A 6 27.40 15.01 -38.41
C LEU A 6 26.86 15.20 -36.99
N ILE A 7 26.03 14.24 -36.59
CA ILE A 7 26.07 13.61 -35.26
C ILE A 7 25.72 14.55 -34.10
N GLY A 8 24.45 14.94 -34.03
CA GLY A 8 23.80 15.22 -32.75
C GLY A 8 23.31 13.89 -32.15
N LEU A 9 24.23 13.06 -31.65
CA LEU A 9 23.86 11.86 -30.89
C LEU A 9 23.35 12.31 -29.52
N THR A 10 22.09 12.74 -29.48
CA THR A 10 21.35 13.00 -28.26
C THR A 10 21.25 11.69 -27.48
N VAL A 11 22.05 11.58 -26.42
CA VAL A 11 21.94 10.48 -25.45
C VAL A 11 20.60 10.62 -24.76
N LEU A 12 19.59 9.91 -25.28
CA LEU A 12 18.29 9.75 -24.64
C LEU A 12 18.47 8.75 -23.49
N VAL A 13 18.92 9.22 -22.34
CA VAL A 13 18.83 8.44 -21.10
C VAL A 13 17.35 8.38 -20.71
N VAL A 14 16.67 7.31 -21.13
CA VAL A 14 15.35 6.97 -20.59
C VAL A 14 15.58 6.46 -19.18
N PHE A 15 15.39 7.33 -18.19
CA PHE A 15 15.24 6.91 -16.80
C PHE A 15 13.90 6.16 -16.69
N ILE A 16 13.94 4.83 -16.78
CA ILE A 16 12.79 4.01 -16.40
C ILE A 16 12.74 4.06 -14.88
N ALA A 17 11.95 4.98 -14.33
CA ALA A 17 11.55 4.92 -12.94
C ALA A 17 10.77 3.62 -12.76
N VAL A 18 11.42 2.59 -12.21
CA VAL A 18 10.75 1.36 -11.81
C VAL A 18 9.83 1.74 -10.65
N ALA A 19 8.57 2.04 -10.98
CA ALA A 19 7.52 2.08 -9.99
C ALA A 19 7.38 0.64 -9.47
N GLN A 20 7.83 0.41 -8.23
CA GLN A 20 7.59 -0.87 -7.58
C GLN A 20 6.08 -0.98 -7.36
N SER A 21 5.43 -1.76 -8.23
CA SER A 21 3.98 -1.94 -8.23
C SER A 21 3.62 -3.06 -7.26
N LEU A 22 3.64 -2.74 -5.97
CA LEU A 22 3.19 -3.66 -4.93
C LEU A 22 1.66 -3.76 -4.96
N THR A 23 1.10 -4.95 -5.09
CA THR A 23 -0.35 -5.17 -5.04
C THR A 23 -0.77 -5.64 -3.66
N CYS A 24 -1.69 -4.94 -3.00
CA CYS A 24 -2.17 -5.28 -1.66
C CYS A 24 -3.67 -5.59 -1.67
N LYS A 25 -4.12 -6.35 -0.67
CA LYS A 25 -5.54 -6.50 -0.38
C LYS A 25 -6.09 -5.19 0.16
N GLN A 26 -7.16 -4.72 -0.45
CA GLN A 26 -7.92 -3.58 0.01
C GLN A 26 -9.15 -4.08 0.77
N CYS A 27 -9.39 -3.49 1.93
CA CYS A 27 -10.57 -3.73 2.72
C CYS A 27 -10.92 -2.46 3.47
N SER A 28 -11.93 -1.73 2.98
CA SER A 28 -12.35 -0.47 3.59
C SER A 28 -13.07 -0.71 4.92
N VAL A 29 -13.90 -1.75 4.99
CA VAL A 29 -14.65 -2.14 6.19
C VAL A 29 -14.64 -3.65 6.33
N GLY A 30 -13.96 -4.15 7.35
CA GLY A 30 -14.03 -5.52 7.81
C GLY A 30 -14.63 -5.61 9.19
N ILE A 31 -15.48 -6.60 9.43
CA ILE A 31 -16.18 -6.85 10.69
C ILE A 31 -15.90 -8.30 11.07
N PHE A 32 -15.50 -8.56 12.32
CA PHE A 32 -15.20 -9.92 12.81
C PHE A 32 -14.17 -10.67 11.93
N GLY A 33 -13.18 -9.96 11.38
CA GLY A 33 -12.17 -10.55 10.50
C GLY A 33 -12.61 -10.82 9.06
N THR A 34 -13.90 -10.58 8.74
CA THR A 34 -14.44 -10.71 7.38
C THR A 34 -14.51 -9.33 6.72
N CYS A 35 -13.97 -9.19 5.52
CA CYS A 35 -14.09 -7.96 4.74
C CYS A 35 -15.43 -7.90 4.01
N LEU A 36 -16.20 -6.83 4.23
CA LEU A 36 -17.46 -6.59 3.52
C LEU A 36 -17.22 -6.23 2.05
N PHE A 37 -16.15 -5.49 1.80
CA PHE A 37 -15.74 -5.06 0.46
C PHE A 37 -14.29 -5.50 0.22
N PRO A 38 -14.06 -6.78 -0.11
CA PRO A 38 -12.74 -7.26 -0.46
C PRO A 38 -12.36 -6.76 -1.86
N GLY A 39 -11.16 -6.20 -1.98
CA GLY A 39 -10.58 -5.78 -3.24
C GLY A 39 -9.07 -6.02 -3.29
N ASN A 40 -8.49 -5.72 -4.43
CA ASN A 40 -7.04 -5.59 -4.58
C ASN A 40 -6.77 -4.16 -5.06
N MET A 41 -5.71 -3.54 -4.53
CA MET A 41 -5.25 -2.24 -4.98
C MET A 41 -3.76 -2.32 -5.29
N VAL A 42 -3.34 -1.64 -6.35
CA VAL A 42 -1.92 -1.43 -6.64
C VAL A 42 -1.46 -0.20 -5.87
N CYS A 43 -0.40 -0.36 -5.10
CA CYS A 43 0.18 0.72 -4.33
C CYS A 43 1.00 1.65 -5.21
N ASP A 44 1.00 2.93 -4.84
CA ASP A 44 1.83 3.94 -5.48
C ASP A 44 3.28 3.90 -4.95
N ASN A 45 4.19 4.65 -5.58
CA ASN A 45 5.62 4.68 -5.26
C ASN A 45 5.90 5.13 -3.82
N SER A 46 5.01 5.94 -3.23
CA SER A 46 5.10 6.34 -1.82
C SER A 46 4.58 5.29 -0.84
N THR A 47 3.81 4.29 -1.28
CA THR A 47 3.11 3.34 -0.41
C THR A 47 3.60 1.90 -0.60
N LEU A 48 4.88 1.65 -0.34
CA LEU A 48 5.53 0.36 -0.61
C LEU A 48 5.27 -0.75 0.43
N ASN A 49 4.19 -0.66 1.21
CA ASN A 49 3.84 -1.68 2.19
C ASN A 49 2.35 -1.94 2.16
N CYS A 50 1.98 -3.20 2.24
CA CYS A 50 0.63 -3.58 2.57
C CYS A 50 0.43 -3.53 4.08
N TYR A 51 -0.72 -3.06 4.55
CA TYR A 51 -1.04 -3.03 5.98
C TYR A 51 -2.34 -3.78 6.32
N THR A 52 -2.41 -4.16 7.58
CA THR A 52 -3.49 -4.86 8.27
C THR A 52 -3.72 -4.12 9.60
N GLY A 53 -4.81 -3.36 9.69
CA GLY A 53 -5.19 -2.60 10.89
C GLY A 53 -6.36 -3.23 11.60
N GLU A 54 -6.25 -3.48 12.90
CA GLU A 54 -7.33 -4.05 13.71
C GLU A 54 -7.70 -3.13 14.88
N ALA A 55 -8.97 -2.75 14.96
CA ALA A 55 -9.54 -1.97 16.04
C ALA A 55 -10.25 -2.89 17.04
N ARG A 56 -9.63 -3.07 18.21
CA ARG A 56 -10.08 -4.01 19.25
C ARG A 56 -11.50 -3.75 19.75
N PHE A 57 -11.94 -2.49 19.78
CA PHE A 57 -13.20 -2.11 20.42
C PHE A 57 -14.45 -2.52 19.62
N LEU A 58 -14.33 -2.58 18.28
CA LEU A 58 -15.44 -2.89 17.38
C LEU A 58 -15.16 -4.12 16.50
N LYS A 59 -14.04 -4.82 16.74
CA LYS A 59 -13.49 -5.86 15.85
C LYS A 59 -13.50 -5.42 14.39
N LEU A 60 -13.23 -4.13 14.17
CA LEU A 60 -13.13 -3.57 12.83
C LEU A 60 -11.74 -3.88 12.30
N HIS A 61 -11.69 -4.34 11.07
CA HIS A 61 -10.46 -4.65 10.38
C HIS A 61 -10.39 -3.88 9.06
N THR A 62 -9.24 -3.30 8.76
CA THR A 62 -9.01 -2.55 7.52
C THR A 62 -7.67 -2.95 6.90
N ARG A 63 -7.60 -2.90 5.57
CA ARG A 63 -6.44 -3.32 4.77
C ARG A 63 -6.23 -2.38 3.60
N GLY A 64 -4.98 -2.17 3.22
CA GLY A 64 -4.62 -1.43 2.02
C GLY A 64 -3.12 -1.20 1.90
N CYS A 65 -2.74 -0.13 1.23
CA CYS A 65 -1.36 0.34 1.12
C CYS A 65 -1.05 1.38 2.18
N LEU A 66 0.18 1.36 2.71
CA LEU A 66 0.68 2.28 3.72
C LEU A 66 2.12 2.69 3.38
N ASP A 67 2.46 3.92 3.72
CA ASP A 67 3.83 4.42 3.67
C ASP A 67 4.70 3.69 4.71
N SER A 68 5.95 3.39 4.33
CA SER A 68 6.92 2.70 5.19
C SER A 68 7.14 3.40 6.53
N ASN A 69 7.04 4.74 6.58
CA ASN A 69 7.23 5.51 7.82
C ASN A 69 6.10 5.32 8.84
N LEU A 70 4.91 4.95 8.36
CA LEU A 70 3.73 4.75 9.20
C LEU A 70 3.61 3.28 9.63
N CYS A 71 4.41 2.38 9.10
CA CYS A 71 4.38 0.98 9.50
C CYS A 71 4.82 0.79 10.97
N GLY A 72 4.09 -0.03 11.73
CA GLY A 72 4.37 -0.28 13.15
C GLY A 72 4.07 0.92 14.06
N LYS A 73 3.63 2.05 13.50
CA LYS A 73 3.09 3.16 14.28
C LYS A 73 1.68 2.80 14.72
N THR A 74 1.34 3.21 15.93
CA THR A 74 -0.03 3.15 16.40
C THR A 74 -0.66 4.49 16.13
N ILE A 75 -1.65 4.52 15.23
CA ILE A 75 -2.41 5.74 14.97
C ILE A 75 -3.67 5.66 15.82
N THR A 76 -3.83 6.65 16.70
CA THR A 76 -5.09 6.86 17.42
C THR A 76 -5.99 7.68 16.51
N ALA A 77 -6.87 7.01 15.78
CA ALA A 77 -7.89 7.69 14.99
C ALA A 77 -9.14 7.88 15.87
N SER A 78 -9.69 9.09 15.88
CA SER A 78 -10.98 9.33 16.53
C SER A 78 -12.09 8.94 15.55
N ILE A 79 -12.70 7.78 15.76
CA ILE A 79 -13.83 7.32 14.96
C ILE A 79 -15.06 7.54 15.82
N LEU A 80 -15.99 8.39 15.37
CA LEU A 80 -17.22 8.75 16.10
C LEU A 80 -16.98 9.37 17.49
N GLY A 81 -15.90 10.14 17.65
CA GLY A 81 -15.57 10.81 18.92
C GLY A 81 -14.93 9.91 19.98
N ALA A 82 -14.76 8.62 19.70
CA ALA A 82 -13.99 7.69 20.54
C ALA A 82 -12.58 7.50 19.97
N GLY A 83 -11.56 7.62 20.83
CA GLY A 83 -10.18 7.35 20.46
C GLY A 83 -9.99 5.86 20.21
N VAL A 84 -9.83 5.47 18.95
CA VAL A 84 -9.59 4.08 18.56
C VAL A 84 -8.12 3.90 18.27
N THR A 85 -7.45 3.18 19.16
CA THR A 85 -6.06 2.75 19.01
C THR A 85 -6.01 1.60 18.01
N SER A 86 -5.55 1.87 16.79
CA SER A 86 -5.35 0.83 15.77
C SER A 86 -3.86 0.52 15.63
N SER A 87 -3.51 -0.75 15.80
CA SER A 87 -2.16 -1.25 15.52
C SER A 87 -2.08 -1.66 14.05
N PHE A 88 -1.09 -1.13 13.33
CA PHE A 88 -0.87 -1.42 11.91
C PHE A 88 0.27 -2.43 11.78
N SER A 89 -0.06 -3.65 11.35
CA SER A 89 0.94 -4.65 10.95
C SER A 89 1.15 -4.54 9.43
N CYS A 90 2.40 -4.62 8.96
CA CYS A 90 2.70 -4.43 7.54
C CYS A 90 3.69 -5.44 7.00
N CYS A 91 3.68 -5.56 5.67
CA CYS A 91 4.48 -6.48 4.89
C CYS A 91 4.70 -5.91 3.47
N GLN A 92 5.72 -6.40 2.77
CA GLN A 92 6.21 -5.80 1.50
C GLN A 92 6.12 -6.74 0.30
N THR A 93 5.29 -7.77 0.37
CA THR A 93 5.09 -8.72 -0.73
C THR A 93 3.67 -8.65 -1.27
N ASP A 94 3.46 -9.02 -2.53
CA ASP A 94 2.14 -8.97 -3.13
C ASP A 94 1.12 -9.79 -2.33
N LEU A 95 -0.01 -9.16 -2.03
CA LEU A 95 -1.16 -9.72 -1.32
C LEU A 95 -0.84 -10.27 0.08
N CYS A 96 0.29 -9.88 0.67
CA CYS A 96 0.76 -10.38 1.96
C CYS A 96 -0.15 -10.03 3.14
N ASN A 97 -0.92 -8.94 3.00
CA ASN A 97 -1.91 -8.51 3.97
C ASN A 97 -3.28 -9.17 3.77
N GLY A 98 -3.37 -10.19 2.91
CA GLY A 98 -4.53 -11.06 2.85
C GLY A 98 -4.76 -11.75 4.20
N ALA A 99 -6.02 -12.05 4.50
CA ALA A 99 -6.30 -12.99 5.56
C ALA A 99 -5.48 -14.25 5.26
N SER A 100 -4.76 -14.79 6.26
CA SER A 100 -4.26 -16.15 6.18
C SER A 100 -5.49 -17.00 5.84
N SER A 101 -5.55 -17.47 4.60
CA SER A 101 -6.61 -18.38 4.17
C SER A 101 -6.51 -19.54 5.14
N VAL A 102 -7.56 -19.74 5.92
CA VAL A 102 -7.73 -20.96 6.71
C VAL A 102 -7.38 -22.12 5.78
N GLN A 103 -6.29 -22.79 6.09
CA GLN A 103 -5.96 -24.12 5.61
C GLN A 103 -6.65 -25.13 6.51
#